data_AF-A0A8T5T884-F1
#
_entry.id   AF-A0A8T5T884-F1
#
_cell.length_a   1.000
_cell.length_b   1.000
_cell.length_c   1.000
_cell.angle_alpha   90.00
_cell.angle_beta   90.00
_cell.angle_gamma   90.00
#
_symmetry.space_group_name_H-M   'P 1'
#
loop_
_entity.id
_entity.type
_entity.pdbx_description
1 polymer ?
#
loop_
_entity_poly.entity_id
_entity_poly.type
_entity_poly.pdbx_seq_one_letter_code
_entity_poly.pdbx_strand_id
1 'polypeptide(L)'
;MAKPSKSVRIRRLVLDVLKPHQPRMDVLAIAIGELEVVDSVNIVRTETDSSTEGITVTIVGSNLNFDEIETVLLEYGTSIHSVDEVVAGEKIIDTVLTPNEEPPILKSSQ
;
A
#
# COMPACT_ATOMS: atom_id res chain seq x y z
N MET A 1 36.64 -9.78 -13.17
CA MET A 1 35.71 -9.52 -12.04
C MET A 1 34.36 -9.12 -12.61
N ALA A 2 33.33 -9.94 -12.45
CA ALA A 2 31.95 -9.51 -12.70
C ALA A 2 31.53 -8.57 -11.56
N LYS A 3 31.04 -7.37 -11.89
CA LYS A 3 30.33 -6.53 -10.90
C LYS A 3 29.10 -7.32 -10.43
N PRO A 4 28.79 -7.37 -9.12
CA PRO A 4 27.49 -7.89 -8.71
C PRO A 4 26.40 -7.03 -9.36
N SER A 5 25.55 -7.63 -10.19
CA SER A 5 24.36 -6.96 -10.72
C SER A 5 23.39 -6.78 -9.56
N LYS A 6 23.34 -5.57 -8.99
CA LYS A 6 22.39 -5.27 -7.92
C LYS A 6 20.97 -5.36 -8.48
N SER A 7 20.20 -6.36 -8.07
CA SER A 7 18.79 -6.47 -8.42
C SER A 7 17.97 -5.61 -7.46
N VAL A 8 17.44 -4.51 -7.98
CA VAL A 8 16.53 -3.61 -7.25
C VAL A 8 15.11 -4.19 -7.33
N ARG A 9 14.38 -4.13 -6.22
CA ARG A 9 13.05 -4.70 -6.06
C ARG A 9 12.19 -3.82 -5.16
N ILE A 10 10.88 -3.83 -5.36
CA ILE A 10 9.94 -3.08 -4.53
C ILE A 10 9.78 -3.79 -3.18
N ARG A 11 9.86 -3.01 -2.12
CA ARG A 11 9.81 -3.45 -0.71
C ARG A 11 8.60 -2.91 0.03
N ARG A 12 8.12 -1.72 -0.34
CA ARG A 12 6.89 -1.15 0.20
C ARG A 12 6.09 -0.45 -0.90
N LEU A 13 4.78 -0.62 -0.85
CA LEU A 13 3.80 0.16 -1.61
C LEU A 13 2.81 0.77 -0.62
N VAL A 14 2.46 2.04 -0.82
CA VAL A 14 1.31 2.68 -0.18
C VAL A 14 0.38 3.11 -1.29
N LEU A 15 -0.85 2.62 -1.25
CA LEU A 15 -1.85 2.78 -2.30
C LEU A 15 -3.07 3.49 -1.73
N ASP A 16 -3.55 4.51 -2.44
CA ASP A 16 -4.89 5.07 -2.25
C ASP A 16 -5.88 4.24 -3.07
N VAL A 17 -6.85 3.61 -2.40
CA VAL A 17 -7.75 2.64 -3.00
C VAL A 17 -9.19 2.99 -2.65
N LEU A 18 -10.05 3.00 -3.67
CA LEU A 18 -11.49 3.07 -3.51
C LEU A 18 -12.06 1.67 -3.55
N LYS A 19 -12.91 1.34 -2.57
CA LYS A 19 -13.61 0.05 -2.52
C LYS A 19 -15.12 0.21 -2.33
N PRO A 20 -15.93 -0.76 -2.80
CA PRO A 20 -17.30 -0.92 -2.32
C PRO A 20 -17.33 -1.23 -0.81
N HIS A 21 -18.49 -1.07 -0.17
CA HIS A 21 -18.64 -1.40 1.26
C HIS A 21 -18.33 -2.87 1.58
N GLN A 22 -18.58 -3.77 0.63
CA GLN A 22 -18.23 -5.18 0.70
C GLN A 22 -17.27 -5.52 -0.44
N PRO A 23 -16.13 -6.20 -0.20
CA PRO A 23 -15.73 -6.87 1.05
C PRO A 23 -15.26 -5.95 2.19
N ARG A 24 -15.21 -6.52 3.40
CA ARG A 24 -14.60 -5.89 4.58
C ARG A 24 -13.07 -5.82 4.42
N MET A 25 -12.46 -4.88 5.15
CA MET A 25 -11.01 -4.64 5.10
C MET A 25 -10.19 -5.86 5.53
N ASP A 26 -10.67 -6.67 6.49
CA ASP A 26 -9.96 -7.89 6.93
C ASP A 26 -9.82 -8.93 5.82
N VAL A 27 -10.85 -9.07 4.96
CA VAL A 27 -10.82 -9.98 3.81
C VAL A 27 -9.80 -9.51 2.77
N LEU A 28 -9.79 -8.20 2.46
CA LEU A 28 -8.80 -7.61 1.55
C LEU A 28 -7.36 -7.78 2.08
N ALA A 29 -7.15 -7.55 3.37
CA ALA A 29 -5.84 -7.68 3.99
C ALA A 29 -5.32 -9.13 3.93
N ILE A 30 -6.20 -10.11 4.16
CA ILE A 30 -5.85 -11.53 4.03
C ILE A 30 -5.52 -11.87 2.58
N ALA A 31 -6.37 -11.48 1.61
CA ALA A 31 -6.16 -11.80 0.20
C ALA A 31 -4.83 -11.27 -0.35
N ILE A 32 -4.45 -10.04 0.00
CA ILE A 32 -3.14 -9.49 -0.38
C ILE A 32 -2.01 -10.19 0.38
N GLY A 33 -2.22 -10.52 1.65
CA GLY A 33 -1.24 -11.21 2.50
C GLY A 33 -0.96 -12.66 2.12
N GLU A 34 -1.81 -13.30 1.30
CA GLU A 34 -1.59 -14.65 0.79
C GLU A 34 -0.58 -14.71 -0.37
N LEU A 35 -0.21 -13.56 -0.95
CA LEU A 35 0.85 -13.50 -1.97
C LEU A 35 2.21 -13.85 -1.33
N GLU A 36 2.95 -14.78 -1.94
CA GLU A 36 4.18 -15.37 -1.37
C GLU A 36 5.24 -14.33 -0.95
N VAL A 37 5.32 -13.22 -1.68
CA VAL A 37 6.33 -12.17 -1.47
C VAL A 37 5.90 -11.11 -0.47
N VAL A 38 4.68 -11.16 0.06
CA VAL A 38 4.11 -10.18 1.00
C VAL A 38 4.41 -10.61 2.43
N ASP A 39 5.10 -9.75 3.17
CA ASP A 39 5.42 -9.97 4.58
C ASP A 39 4.32 -9.45 5.50
N SER A 40 3.67 -8.33 5.12
CA SER A 40 2.64 -7.68 5.94
C SER A 40 1.77 -6.72 5.13
N VAL A 41 0.51 -6.59 5.54
CA VAL A 41 -0.47 -5.66 4.97
C VAL A 41 -1.10 -4.84 6.10
N ASN A 42 -1.19 -3.54 5.91
CA ASN A 42 -1.93 -2.63 6.78
C ASN A 42 -2.96 -1.89 5.93
N ILE A 43 -4.21 -1.84 6.41
CA ILE A 43 -5.27 -1.10 5.74
C ILE A 43 -5.88 -0.12 6.73
N VAL A 44 -5.92 1.15 6.35
CA VAL A 44 -6.53 2.24 7.14
C VAL A 44 -7.63 2.86 6.31
N ARG A 45 -8.80 3.10 6.92
CA ARG A 45 -9.88 3.84 6.25
C ARG A 45 -9.57 5.33 6.28
N THR A 46 -9.67 5.98 5.13
CA THR A 46 -9.42 7.43 4.98
C THR A 46 -10.73 8.19 5.00
N GLU A 47 -11.56 8.00 3.97
CA GLU A 47 -12.83 8.71 3.77
C GLU A 47 -13.97 7.72 3.48
N THR A 48 -15.20 8.17 3.63
CA THR A 48 -16.38 7.35 3.36
C THR A 48 -17.44 8.20 2.68
N ASP A 49 -17.79 7.82 1.46
CA ASP A 49 -18.86 8.39 0.68
C ASP A 49 -20.12 7.53 0.76
N SER A 50 -21.20 7.99 0.14
CA SER A 50 -22.50 7.29 0.17
C SER A 50 -22.49 5.91 -0.50
N SER A 51 -21.54 5.63 -1.39
CA SER A 51 -21.45 4.37 -2.14
C SER A 51 -20.08 3.68 -2.08
N THR A 52 -19.05 4.37 -1.60
CA THR A 52 -17.65 3.93 -1.67
C THR A 52 -16.90 4.28 -0.40
N GLU A 53 -15.91 3.47 -0.06
CA GLU A 53 -14.98 3.73 1.04
C GLU A 53 -13.58 3.95 0.47
N GLY A 54 -12.96 5.07 0.84
CA GLY A 54 -11.53 5.30 0.64
C GLY A 54 -10.73 4.57 1.70
N ILE A 55 -9.70 3.85 1.27
CA ILE A 55 -8.76 3.15 2.13
C ILE A 55 -7.32 3.39 1.66
N THR A 56 -6.40 3.52 2.60
CA THR A 56 -4.96 3.44 2.33
C THR A 56 -4.50 2.01 2.59
N VAL A 57 -3.91 1.37 1.59
CA VAL A 57 -3.33 0.03 1.68
C VAL A 57 -1.81 0.15 1.69
N THR A 58 -1.18 -0.21 2.79
CA THR A 58 0.28 -0.30 2.91
C THR A 58 0.71 -1.76 2.86
N ILE A 59 1.61 -2.11 1.95
CA ILE A 59 2.08 -3.48 1.71
C ILE A 59 3.58 -3.48 1.84
N VAL A 60 4.13 -4.39 2.66
CA VAL A 60 5.57 -4.62 2.81
C VAL A 60 5.89 -6.03 2.36
N GLY A 61 6.98 -6.20 1.61
CA GLY A 61 7.41 -7.50 1.11
C GLY A 61 8.84 -7.55 0.61
N SER A 62 9.20 -8.71 0.06
CA SER A 62 10.57 -9.01 -0.37
C SER A 62 10.85 -8.67 -1.83
N ASN A 63 9.85 -8.81 -2.72
CA ASN A 63 9.90 -8.48 -4.14
C ASN A 63 8.48 -8.22 -4.68
N LEU A 64 7.86 -7.14 -4.21
CA LEU A 64 6.47 -6.84 -4.54
C LEU A 64 6.29 -6.60 -6.05
N ASN A 65 5.26 -7.20 -6.63
CA ASN A 65 4.81 -6.94 -7.98
C ASN A 65 3.51 -6.12 -7.94
N PHE A 66 3.57 -4.89 -8.45
CA PHE A 66 2.41 -4.00 -8.46
C PHE A 66 1.24 -4.60 -9.26
N ASP A 67 1.51 -5.17 -10.43
CA ASP A 67 0.45 -5.69 -11.31
C ASP A 67 -0.29 -6.89 -10.66
N GLU A 68 0.42 -7.71 -9.89
CA GLU A 68 -0.16 -8.84 -9.14
C GLU A 68 -1.04 -8.33 -7.99
N ILE A 69 -0.57 -7.33 -7.25
CA ILE A 69 -1.34 -6.68 -6.18
C ILE A 69 -2.58 -5.99 -6.73
N GLU A 70 -2.44 -5.28 -7.85
CA GLU A 70 -3.55 -4.62 -8.55
C GLU A 70 -4.59 -5.65 -9.00
N THR A 71 -4.15 -6.78 -9.55
CA THR A 71 -5.03 -7.87 -9.96
C THR A 71 -5.87 -8.39 -8.78
N VAL A 72 -5.22 -8.69 -7.65
CA VAL A 72 -5.94 -9.13 -6.43
C VAL A 72 -6.95 -8.08 -5.98
N LEU A 73 -6.56 -6.81 -5.92
CA LEU A 73 -7.44 -5.71 -5.54
C LEU A 73 -8.65 -5.57 -6.48
N LEU A 74 -8.44 -5.70 -7.79
CA LEU A 74 -9.50 -5.64 -8.81
C LEU A 74 -10.51 -6.79 -8.69
N GLU A 75 -10.07 -8.00 -8.32
CA GLU A 75 -10.96 -9.16 -8.11
C GLU A 75 -12.00 -8.92 -7.02
N TYR A 76 -11.69 -8.05 -6.05
CA TYR A 76 -12.61 -7.64 -4.99
C TYR A 76 -13.41 -6.37 -5.32
N GLY A 77 -13.40 -5.93 -6.58
CA GLY A 77 -14.16 -4.77 -7.05
C GLY A 77 -13.61 -3.44 -6.58
N THR A 78 -12.34 -3.39 -6.18
CA THR A 78 -11.67 -2.15 -5.78
C THR A 78 -11.01 -1.48 -6.98
N SER A 79 -10.61 -0.21 -6.84
CA SER A 79 -9.81 0.52 -7.82
C SER A 79 -8.71 1.30 -7.13
N ILE A 80 -7.48 1.22 -7.64
CA ILE A 80 -6.36 2.04 -7.18
C ILE A 80 -6.50 3.43 -7.79
N HIS A 81 -6.58 4.45 -6.94
CA HIS A 81 -6.65 5.85 -7.34
C HIS A 81 -5.24 6.44 -7.56
N SER A 82 -4.31 6.15 -6.64
CA SER A 82 -2.91 6.54 -6.76
C SER A 82 -1.96 5.59 -6.02
N VAL A 83 -0.69 5.63 -6.44
CA VAL A 83 0.43 5.06 -5.71
C VAL A 83 1.09 6.20 -4.94
N ASP A 84 0.84 6.26 -3.64
CA ASP A 84 1.24 7.38 -2.78
C ASP A 84 2.69 7.26 -2.33
N GLU A 85 3.18 6.03 -2.13
CA GLU A 85 4.56 5.78 -1.75
C GLU A 85 5.10 4.49 -2.38
N VAL A 86 6.36 4.52 -2.81
CA VAL A 86 7.11 3.34 -3.25
C VAL A 86 8.48 3.34 -2.59
N VAL A 87 8.83 2.22 -1.96
CA VAL A 87 10.19 1.98 -1.47
C VAL A 87 10.79 0.81 -2.22
N ALA A 88 11.95 1.01 -2.86
CA ALA A 88 12.65 -0.02 -3.60
C ALA A 88 14.12 -0.12 -3.19
N GLY A 89 14.63 -1.36 -3.09
CA GLY A 89 16.03 -1.63 -2.76
C GLY A 89 16.21 -2.70 -1.69
N GLU A 90 17.38 -2.68 -1.05
CA GLU A 90 17.75 -3.69 -0.04
C GLU A 90 17.13 -3.41 1.34
N LYS A 91 16.92 -2.13 1.65
CA LYS A 91 16.41 -1.65 2.93
C LYS A 91 15.13 -0.86 2.71
N ILE A 92 14.22 -0.94 3.68
CA ILE A 92 13.10 -0.01 3.77
C ILE A 92 13.64 1.27 4.39
N ILE A 93 13.37 2.40 3.74
CA ILE A 93 13.67 3.74 4.24
C ILE A 93 12.35 4.40 4.61
N ASP A 94 12.35 5.20 5.67
CA ASP A 94 11.20 6.01 6.03
C ASP A 94 11.24 7.34 5.29
N THR A 95 10.06 7.85 4.98
CA THR A 95 9.90 9.16 4.35
C THR A 95 10.38 10.23 5.32
N VAL A 96 11.34 11.03 4.88
CA VAL A 96 11.86 12.15 5.66
C VAL A 96 11.04 13.37 5.29
N LEU A 97 10.32 13.94 6.26
CA LEU A 97 9.60 15.20 6.08
C LEU A 97 10.60 16.26 5.65
N THR A 98 10.38 16.88 4.49
CA THR A 98 11.19 18.02 4.11
C THR A 98 10.83 19.21 5.02
N PRO A 99 11.76 20.12 5.34
CA PRO A 99 11.49 21.22 6.26
C PRO A 99 10.29 22.11 5.90
N ASN A 100 9.79 22.02 4.67
CA ASN A 100 8.69 22.82 4.15
C ASN A 100 7.35 22.07 4.11
N GLU A 101 7.28 20.80 4.53
CA GLU A 101 6.03 20.06 4.66
C GLU A 101 5.54 20.16 6.11
N GLU A 102 4.34 20.72 6.30
CA GLU A 102 3.69 20.70 7.61
C GLU A 102 3.45 19.24 8.02
N PRO A 103 3.82 18.83 9.25
CA PRO A 103 3.53 17.48 9.71
C PRO A 103 2.01 17.24 9.68
N PRO A 104 1.57 16.00 9.38
CA PRO A 104 0.15 15.69 9.34
C PRO A 104 -0.49 16.08 10.66
N ILE A 105 -1.49 16.97 10.58
CA ILE A 105 -2.24 17.43 11.74
C ILE A 105 -2.89 16.18 12.35
N LEU A 106 -2.35 15.71 13.48
CA LEU A 106 -3.08 14.76 14.31
C LEU A 106 -4.36 15.49 14.73
N LYS A 107 -5.49 15.18 14.06
CA LYS A 107 -6.80 15.64 14.52
C LYS A 107 -7.03 14.98 15.87
N SER A 108 -6.73 15.71 16.93
CA SER A 108 -7.17 15.39 18.28
C SER A 108 -8.68 15.20 18.21
N SER A 109 -9.13 13.96 18.44
CA SER A 109 -10.53 13.61 18.52
C SER A 109 -11.22 14.54 19.51
N GLN A 110 -12.10 15.40 19.01
CA GLN A 110 -13.17 16.01 19.79
C GLN A 110 -14.40 15.09 19.75
#